data_AF-A0A522B5W7-F1
#
_entry.id   AF-A0A522B5W7-F1
#
_cell.length_a   1.000
_cell.length_b   1.000
_cell.length_c   1.000
_cell.angle_alpha   90.00
_cell.angle_beta   90.00
_cell.angle_gamma   90.00
#
_symmetry.space_group_name_H-M   'P 1'
#
loop_
_entity.id
_entity.type
_entity.pdbx_description
1 polymer ?
#
loop_
_entity_poly.entity_id
_entity_poly.type
_entity_poly.pdbx_seq_one_letter_code
_entity_poly.pdbx_strand_id
1 'polypeptide(L)'
;MPYVASSAADLLARIRSAVHIDAGRLVIDDLDRLRAEAIRDVAWTAAFTSDEGAATAAQWLAWEAAQATGARSASIQDLYMARARGEVAGFTVPAINIRAQTFDMARVIYETAAAHDVGAVILELARSEQTYTFQRPIDYATACLAGAVAAGWQGPVFLQGDHYQFNAKKYAADPEAMTEEIRRACRLAIDAGYRNIDIDASTLVDLALDTVEEQQRANFERTAELVALIRSLEADGVTVSIGGEIGEVGKTNSTEGELQAYLDGLRRELERLAPGVAGISKVSVQTGTSHGGAVLPDGSIARVAVDFDVHLRLGAIARTEYHLAGTVQHGASTLPEDMFHTFRDIETAEIHLATGFQNALYEHPAFPAELHREIEAWCFANALDERKPDQTDQQFVYTTRKKAIGPFKRQLWDLATKDEILAAQAAKFEFLYRELGVVGSRDMVDRYVQPVELHREPPASITDALASARA
;
A
#
# COMPACT_ATOMS: atom_id res chain seq x y z
N MET A 1 10.37 -0.31 -26.21
CA MET A 1 9.09 -0.66 -25.57
C MET A 1 9.23 -2.01 -24.91
N PRO A 2 8.67 -2.19 -23.71
CA PRO A 2 8.68 -3.47 -23.00
C PRO A 2 7.85 -4.52 -23.73
N TYR A 3 8.20 -5.79 -23.52
CA TYR A 3 7.56 -6.94 -24.14
C TYR A 3 6.45 -7.51 -23.24
N VAL A 4 5.33 -7.91 -23.84
CA VAL A 4 4.23 -8.62 -23.16
C VAL A 4 4.14 -10.01 -23.78
N ALA A 5 4.53 -11.04 -23.04
CA ALA A 5 4.58 -12.39 -23.55
C ALA A 5 3.17 -12.97 -23.76
N SER A 6 3.05 -13.78 -24.81
CA SER A 6 1.81 -14.45 -25.24
C SER A 6 1.60 -15.82 -24.59
N SER A 7 2.63 -16.36 -23.94
CA SER A 7 2.58 -17.62 -23.17
C SER A 7 3.73 -17.67 -22.17
N ALA A 8 3.70 -18.62 -21.23
CA ALA A 8 4.81 -18.87 -20.32
C ALA A 8 6.12 -19.27 -21.06
N ALA A 9 6.03 -20.08 -22.11
CA ALA A 9 7.20 -20.49 -22.90
C ALA A 9 7.85 -19.31 -23.63
N ASP A 10 7.02 -18.42 -24.19
CA ASP A 10 7.45 -17.17 -24.80
C ASP A 10 8.15 -16.24 -23.79
N LEU A 11 7.58 -16.09 -22.59
CA LEU A 11 8.19 -15.33 -21.51
C LEU A 11 9.57 -15.89 -21.11
N LEU A 12 9.66 -17.21 -20.89
CA LEU A 12 10.92 -17.87 -20.53
C LEU A 12 11.97 -17.70 -21.63
N ALA A 13 11.58 -17.85 -22.90
CA ALA A 13 12.47 -17.63 -24.03
C ALA A 13 12.95 -16.17 -24.11
N ARG A 14 12.09 -15.21 -23.77
CA ARG A 14 12.41 -13.79 -23.75
C ARG A 14 13.44 -13.43 -22.70
N ILE A 15 13.35 -14.01 -21.50
CA ILE A 15 14.23 -13.66 -20.36
C ILE A 15 15.44 -14.57 -20.18
N ARG A 16 15.60 -15.61 -21.01
CA ARG A 16 16.66 -16.64 -20.92
C ARG A 16 18.10 -16.12 -20.92
N SER A 17 18.31 -14.88 -21.36
CA SER A 17 19.63 -14.24 -21.38
C SER A 17 20.04 -13.65 -20.04
N ALA A 18 19.10 -13.58 -19.08
CA ALA A 18 19.28 -13.02 -17.75
C ALA A 18 19.05 -14.05 -16.65
N VAL A 19 18.10 -14.98 -16.86
CA VAL A 19 17.75 -16.01 -15.87
C VAL A 19 17.42 -17.33 -16.54
N HIS A 20 17.61 -18.43 -15.82
CA HIS A 20 17.05 -19.74 -16.15
C HIS A 20 16.41 -20.40 -14.93
N ILE A 21 15.75 -21.54 -15.15
CA ILE A 21 15.13 -22.32 -14.09
C ILE A 21 15.86 -23.66 -13.98
N ASP A 22 16.43 -23.92 -12.81
CA ASP A 22 17.10 -25.17 -12.48
C ASP A 22 16.48 -25.78 -11.22
N ALA A 23 16.19 -27.08 -11.26
CA ALA A 23 15.54 -27.83 -10.17
C ALA A 23 14.34 -27.11 -9.51
N GLY A 24 13.54 -26.38 -10.31
CA GLY A 24 12.38 -25.62 -9.82
C GLY A 24 12.71 -24.30 -9.13
N ARG A 25 13.94 -23.80 -9.28
CA ARG A 25 14.39 -22.52 -8.72
C ARG A 25 14.86 -21.59 -9.82
N LEU A 26 14.60 -20.30 -9.63
CA LEU A 26 15.15 -19.26 -10.51
C LEU A 26 16.65 -19.08 -10.23
N VAL A 27 17.45 -19.13 -11.29
CA VAL A 27 18.89 -18.87 -11.25
C VAL A 27 19.16 -17.62 -12.09
N ILE A 28 19.93 -16.69 -11.52
CA ILE A 28 20.32 -15.45 -12.19
C ILE A 28 21.65 -15.69 -12.92
N ASP A 29 21.62 -15.60 -14.25
CA ASP A 29 22.81 -15.73 -15.12
C ASP A 29 23.48 -14.38 -15.37
N ASP A 30 22.68 -13.30 -15.47
CA ASP A 30 23.15 -11.94 -15.70
C ASP A 30 22.25 -10.95 -14.94
N LEU A 31 22.78 -10.48 -13.80
CA LEU A 31 22.07 -9.57 -12.91
C LEU A 31 21.80 -8.21 -13.54
N ASP A 32 22.74 -7.68 -14.34
CA ASP A 32 22.58 -6.38 -14.96
C ASP A 32 21.48 -6.42 -16.03
N ARG A 33 21.44 -7.49 -16.83
CA ARG A 33 20.35 -7.72 -17.79
C ARG A 33 19.01 -7.96 -17.12
N LEU A 34 18.98 -8.68 -15.99
CA LEU A 34 17.76 -8.88 -15.22
C LEU A 34 17.17 -7.52 -14.82
N ARG A 35 18.00 -6.64 -14.23
CA ARG A 35 17.58 -5.33 -13.72
C ARG A 35 17.21 -4.35 -14.84
N ALA A 36 18.00 -4.31 -15.91
CA ALA A 36 17.82 -3.34 -16.99
C ALA A 36 16.65 -3.67 -17.93
N GLU A 37 16.40 -4.96 -18.19
CA GLU A 37 15.50 -5.39 -19.26
C GLU A 37 14.52 -6.48 -18.81
N ALA A 38 15.01 -7.61 -18.32
CA ALA A 38 14.20 -8.81 -18.19
C ALA A 38 13.05 -8.67 -17.18
N ILE A 39 13.32 -8.04 -16.03
CA ILE A 39 12.31 -7.86 -14.97
C ILE A 39 11.19 -6.90 -15.40
N ARG A 40 11.49 -5.96 -16.30
CA ARG A 40 10.48 -5.08 -16.89
C ARG A 40 9.53 -5.88 -17.78
N ASP A 41 10.06 -6.75 -18.64
CA ASP A 41 9.24 -7.61 -19.49
C ASP A 41 8.37 -8.58 -18.65
N VAL A 42 8.89 -9.07 -17.51
CA VAL A 42 8.12 -9.82 -16.51
C VAL A 42 6.97 -8.99 -15.95
N ALA A 43 7.23 -7.78 -15.43
CA ALA A 43 6.20 -6.92 -14.85
C ALA A 43 5.11 -6.54 -15.87
N TRP A 44 5.51 -6.23 -17.10
CA TRP A 44 4.60 -5.88 -18.19
C TRP A 44 3.76 -7.08 -18.65
N THR A 45 4.36 -8.26 -18.71
CA THR A 45 3.62 -9.49 -18.98
C THR A 45 2.57 -9.73 -17.90
N ALA A 46 2.94 -9.67 -16.62
CA ALA A 46 2.00 -9.84 -15.51
C ALA A 46 0.82 -8.85 -15.55
N ALA A 47 1.07 -7.61 -15.96
CA ALA A 47 0.08 -6.55 -15.96
C ALA A 47 -0.88 -6.56 -17.17
N PHE A 48 -0.43 -7.05 -18.34
CA PHE A 48 -1.12 -6.79 -19.61
C PHE A 48 -1.30 -8.00 -20.52
N THR A 49 -0.75 -9.17 -20.19
CA THR A 49 -1.03 -10.37 -20.97
C THR A 49 -2.49 -10.79 -20.78
N SER A 50 -3.07 -11.36 -21.84
CA SER A 50 -4.37 -12.05 -21.78
C SER A 50 -4.23 -13.54 -21.48
N ASP A 51 -3.01 -14.08 -21.47
CA ASP A 51 -2.73 -15.49 -21.19
C ASP A 51 -2.50 -15.73 -19.69
N GLU A 52 -3.37 -16.51 -19.06
CA GLU A 52 -3.30 -16.78 -17.61
C GLU A 52 -2.02 -17.52 -17.23
N GLY A 53 -1.51 -18.39 -18.11
CA GLY A 53 -0.26 -19.11 -17.91
C GLY A 53 0.95 -18.18 -17.85
N ALA A 54 1.03 -17.23 -18.78
CA ALA A 54 2.05 -16.19 -18.83
C ALA A 54 1.95 -15.24 -17.63
N ALA A 55 0.74 -14.84 -17.24
CA ALA A 55 0.53 -13.97 -16.08
C ALA A 55 1.04 -14.66 -14.80
N THR A 56 0.64 -15.92 -14.57
CA THR A 56 1.05 -16.69 -13.39
C THR A 56 2.56 -16.95 -13.39
N ALA A 57 3.14 -17.27 -14.56
CA ALA A 57 4.59 -17.42 -14.69
C ALA A 57 5.33 -16.11 -14.35
N ALA A 58 4.85 -14.97 -14.86
CA ALA A 58 5.45 -13.68 -14.57
C ALA A 58 5.36 -13.29 -13.09
N GLN A 59 4.23 -13.56 -12.42
CA GLN A 59 4.06 -13.33 -10.99
C GLN A 59 5.04 -14.18 -10.16
N TRP A 60 5.23 -15.46 -10.52
CA TRP A 60 6.21 -16.33 -9.88
C TRP A 60 7.66 -15.85 -10.12
N LEU A 61 8.00 -15.49 -11.36
CA LEU A 61 9.33 -15.00 -11.73
C LEU A 61 9.70 -13.72 -10.97
N ALA A 62 8.77 -12.77 -10.84
CA ALA A 62 9.02 -11.54 -10.09
C ALA A 62 9.25 -11.82 -8.60
N TRP A 63 8.47 -12.73 -8.01
CA TRP A 63 8.63 -13.15 -6.63
C TRP A 63 10.01 -13.79 -6.40
N GLU A 64 10.38 -14.79 -7.21
CA GLU A 64 11.65 -15.50 -7.05
C GLU A 64 12.87 -14.63 -7.39
N ALA A 65 12.76 -13.73 -8.37
CA ALA A 65 13.80 -12.75 -8.64
C ALA A 65 14.02 -11.83 -7.43
N ALA A 66 12.94 -11.36 -6.79
CA ALA A 66 13.04 -10.53 -5.60
C ALA A 66 13.64 -11.30 -4.41
N GLN A 67 13.36 -12.60 -4.26
CA GLN A 67 14.05 -13.45 -3.27
C GLN A 67 15.54 -13.54 -3.55
N ALA A 68 15.92 -13.86 -4.78
CA ALA A 68 17.31 -14.09 -5.19
C ALA A 68 18.17 -12.81 -5.18
N THR A 69 17.57 -11.64 -5.40
CA THR A 69 18.28 -10.35 -5.32
C THR A 69 18.20 -9.68 -3.95
N GLY A 70 17.50 -10.27 -2.98
CA GLY A 70 17.35 -9.71 -1.63
C GLY A 70 16.31 -8.58 -1.49
N ALA A 71 15.50 -8.30 -2.51
CA ALA A 71 14.38 -7.34 -2.46
C ALA A 71 13.11 -7.99 -1.88
N ARG A 72 13.23 -8.62 -0.72
CA ARG A 72 12.23 -9.55 -0.20
C ARG A 72 11.05 -8.81 0.40
N SER A 73 9.83 -9.31 0.15
CA SER A 73 8.66 -8.82 0.89
C SER A 73 8.84 -9.08 2.39
N ALA A 74 8.63 -8.04 3.21
CA ALA A 74 8.91 -8.07 4.64
C ALA A 74 7.84 -7.32 5.44
N SER A 75 7.73 -7.67 6.72
CA SER A 75 6.91 -6.92 7.66
C SER A 75 7.72 -5.83 8.35
N ILE A 76 7.11 -4.67 8.57
CA ILE A 76 7.70 -3.57 9.36
C ILE A 76 7.52 -3.78 10.88
N GLN A 77 6.84 -4.86 11.29
CA GLN A 77 6.45 -5.14 12.67
C GLN A 77 7.56 -4.88 13.69
N ASP A 78 8.76 -5.42 13.48
CA ASP A 78 9.84 -5.32 14.47
C ASP A 78 10.39 -3.89 14.63
N LEU A 79 10.40 -3.10 13.56
CA LEU A 79 10.73 -1.68 13.64
C LEU A 79 9.68 -0.93 14.47
N TYR A 80 8.40 -1.24 14.26
CA TYR A 80 7.30 -0.65 15.03
C TYR A 80 7.32 -1.07 16.50
N MET A 81 7.69 -2.30 16.80
CA MET A 81 7.87 -2.74 18.17
C MET A 81 9.11 -2.09 18.82
N ALA A 82 10.20 -1.88 18.08
CA ALA A 82 11.35 -1.11 18.56
C ALA A 82 10.96 0.33 18.91
N ARG A 83 10.13 0.97 18.08
CA ARG A 83 9.58 2.30 18.36
C ARG A 83 8.70 2.30 19.60
N ALA A 84 7.83 1.32 19.76
CA ALA A 84 6.98 1.18 20.95
C ALA A 84 7.80 1.06 22.25
N ARG A 85 8.98 0.43 22.19
CA ARG A 85 9.93 0.32 23.31
C ARG A 85 10.81 1.56 23.50
N GLY A 86 10.70 2.57 22.64
CA GLY A 86 11.51 3.78 22.69
C GLY A 86 12.97 3.59 22.22
N GLU A 87 13.25 2.51 21.48
CA GLU A 87 14.61 2.21 20.97
C GLU A 87 14.96 3.03 19.73
N VAL A 88 13.94 3.55 19.03
CA VAL A 88 14.03 4.42 17.85
C VAL A 88 12.93 5.50 17.92
N ALA A 89 13.20 6.69 17.38
CA ALA A 89 12.31 7.85 17.40
C ALA A 89 12.72 8.87 16.32
N GLY A 90 11.95 9.95 16.15
CA GLY A 90 12.31 11.11 15.32
C GLY A 90 12.03 10.97 13.82
N PHE A 91 11.18 10.02 13.44
CA PHE A 91 10.81 9.78 12.04
C PHE A 91 9.31 9.45 11.90
N THR A 92 8.79 9.53 10.70
CA THR A 92 7.46 9.04 10.33
C THR A 92 7.58 8.24 9.05
N VAL A 93 7.05 7.01 9.02
CA VAL A 93 7.15 6.18 7.83
C VAL A 93 6.19 6.68 6.75
N PRO A 94 6.65 7.02 5.54
CA PRO A 94 5.76 7.27 4.42
C PRO A 94 5.20 5.93 3.91
N ALA A 95 3.88 5.80 3.87
CA ALA A 95 3.16 4.78 3.14
C ALA A 95 2.61 5.38 1.84
N ILE A 96 3.00 4.82 0.70
CA ILE A 96 2.79 5.42 -0.62
C ILE A 96 1.80 4.55 -1.41
N ASN A 97 0.59 5.07 -1.67
CA ASN A 97 -0.38 4.39 -2.53
C ASN A 97 -0.01 4.57 -3.99
N ILE A 98 0.44 3.49 -4.65
CA ILE A 98 0.81 3.55 -6.07
C ILE A 98 -0.38 3.14 -6.95
N ARG A 99 -1.14 4.15 -7.42
CA ARG A 99 -2.35 3.91 -8.22
C ARG A 99 -2.08 3.65 -9.71
N ALA A 100 -1.03 4.27 -10.26
CA ALA A 100 -0.70 4.20 -11.69
C ALA A 100 0.81 3.98 -11.89
N GLN A 101 1.19 3.49 -13.07
CA GLN A 101 2.60 3.27 -13.44
C GLN A 101 3.38 2.45 -12.39
N THR A 102 2.73 1.44 -11.81
CA THR A 102 3.13 0.82 -10.54
C THR A 102 4.55 0.27 -10.52
N PHE A 103 4.95 -0.41 -11.60
CA PHE A 103 6.32 -0.90 -11.75
C PHE A 103 7.33 0.24 -11.77
N ASP A 104 7.08 1.28 -12.56
CA ASP A 104 8.01 2.40 -12.71
C ASP A 104 8.07 3.27 -11.45
N MET A 105 6.94 3.44 -10.75
CA MET A 105 6.90 4.16 -9.49
C MET A 105 7.57 3.42 -8.35
N ALA A 106 7.36 2.11 -8.22
CA ALA A 106 8.12 1.32 -7.26
C ALA A 106 9.63 1.39 -7.53
N ARG A 107 10.05 1.31 -8.80
CA ARG A 107 11.47 1.48 -9.19
C ARG A 107 12.01 2.85 -8.74
N VAL A 108 11.33 3.93 -9.08
CA VAL A 108 11.77 5.30 -8.76
C VAL A 108 11.79 5.55 -7.24
N ILE A 109 10.81 5.01 -6.51
CA ILE A 109 10.78 5.05 -5.04
C ILE A 109 12.05 4.42 -4.47
N TYR A 110 12.41 3.21 -4.90
CA TYR A 110 13.60 2.53 -4.39
C TYR A 110 14.92 3.11 -4.89
N GLU A 111 14.99 3.64 -6.11
CA GLU A 111 16.17 4.38 -6.59
C GLU A 111 16.40 5.64 -5.73
N THR A 112 15.33 6.37 -5.43
CA THR A 112 15.40 7.56 -4.57
C THR A 112 15.75 7.16 -3.14
N ALA A 113 15.15 6.08 -2.61
CA ALA A 113 15.45 5.58 -1.28
C ALA A 113 16.93 5.18 -1.14
N ALA A 114 17.48 4.46 -2.12
CA ALA A 114 18.89 4.08 -2.14
C ALA A 114 19.83 5.30 -2.20
N ALA A 115 19.49 6.33 -2.98
CA ALA A 115 20.29 7.56 -3.08
C ALA A 115 20.36 8.35 -1.76
N HIS A 116 19.38 8.16 -0.86
CA HIS A 116 19.27 8.86 0.42
C HIS A 116 19.37 7.95 1.65
N ASP A 117 19.81 6.70 1.45
CA ASP A 117 19.95 5.70 2.51
C ASP A 117 18.67 5.51 3.35
N VAL A 118 17.52 5.52 2.69
CA VAL A 118 16.20 5.33 3.30
C VAL A 118 15.87 3.85 3.30
N GLY A 119 15.63 3.27 4.47
CA GLY A 119 15.08 1.92 4.62
C GLY A 119 13.58 1.91 4.98
N ALA A 120 13.09 2.95 5.63
CA ALA A 120 11.72 3.02 6.12
C ALA A 120 10.78 3.68 5.10
N VAL A 121 10.22 2.88 4.19
CA VAL A 121 9.19 3.30 3.22
C VAL A 121 8.23 2.14 2.93
N ILE A 122 6.94 2.40 2.98
CA ILE A 122 5.89 1.42 2.70
C ILE A 122 5.30 1.67 1.31
N LEU A 123 5.09 0.60 0.55
CA LEU A 123 4.31 0.61 -0.68
C LEU A 123 2.94 0.02 -0.39
N GLU A 124 1.89 0.80 -0.61
CA GLU A 124 0.54 0.37 -0.26
C GLU A 124 -0.47 0.52 -1.40
N LEU A 125 -1.62 -0.14 -1.22
CA LEU A 125 -2.80 0.08 -2.05
C LEU A 125 -4.03 -0.26 -1.22
N ALA A 126 -4.99 0.67 -1.18
CA ALA A 126 -6.19 0.45 -0.38
C ALA A 126 -7.12 -0.58 -1.04
N ARG A 127 -7.90 -1.32 -0.24
CA ARG A 127 -8.86 -2.32 -0.75
C ARG A 127 -9.78 -1.74 -1.83
N SER A 128 -10.27 -0.52 -1.63
CA SER A 128 -11.14 0.16 -2.60
C SER A 128 -10.41 0.51 -3.90
N GLU A 129 -9.10 0.77 -3.83
CA GLU A 129 -8.25 1.17 -4.95
C GLU A 129 -7.92 0.03 -5.88
N GLN A 130 -7.82 -1.19 -5.36
CA GLN A 130 -7.61 -2.40 -6.16
C GLN A 130 -8.63 -2.51 -7.31
N THR A 131 -9.90 -2.23 -7.01
CA THR A 131 -11.01 -2.33 -7.98
C THR A 131 -10.91 -1.28 -9.07
N TYR A 132 -10.75 0.00 -8.73
CA TYR A 132 -10.81 1.07 -9.73
C TYR A 132 -9.49 1.28 -10.50
N THR A 133 -8.37 0.76 -9.97
CA THR A 133 -7.07 0.77 -10.66
C THR A 133 -6.80 -0.51 -11.47
N PHE A 134 -7.68 -1.53 -11.36
CA PHE A 134 -7.45 -2.87 -11.90
C PHE A 134 -6.12 -3.46 -11.43
N GLN A 135 -5.90 -3.41 -10.12
CA GLN A 135 -4.72 -3.96 -9.46
C GLN A 135 -5.15 -4.88 -8.33
N ARG A 136 -5.22 -6.19 -8.61
CA ARG A 136 -5.41 -7.17 -7.54
C ARG A 136 -4.16 -7.19 -6.65
N PRO A 137 -4.21 -7.72 -5.41
CA PRO A 137 -3.04 -7.79 -4.54
C PRO A 137 -1.83 -8.44 -5.22
N ILE A 138 -2.02 -9.53 -5.96
CA ILE A 138 -0.94 -10.20 -6.69
C ILE A 138 -0.35 -9.34 -7.82
N ASP A 139 -1.17 -8.54 -8.51
CA ASP A 139 -0.71 -7.67 -9.59
C ASP A 139 0.13 -6.51 -9.03
N TYR A 140 -0.32 -5.93 -7.92
CA TYR A 140 0.38 -4.85 -7.23
C TYR A 140 1.71 -5.33 -6.64
N ALA A 141 1.70 -6.45 -5.90
CA ALA A 141 2.89 -7.05 -5.32
C ALA A 141 3.93 -7.40 -6.40
N THR A 142 3.48 -7.99 -7.51
CA THR A 142 4.35 -8.33 -8.64
C THR A 142 5.03 -7.09 -9.22
N ALA A 143 4.27 -6.02 -9.48
CA ALA A 143 4.82 -4.79 -10.02
C ALA A 143 5.80 -4.11 -9.05
N CYS A 144 5.50 -4.10 -7.75
CA CYS A 144 6.35 -3.50 -6.73
C CYS A 144 7.67 -4.26 -6.54
N LEU A 145 7.61 -5.59 -6.43
CA LEU A 145 8.80 -6.43 -6.30
C LEU A 145 9.67 -6.36 -7.55
N ALA A 146 9.06 -6.39 -8.74
CA ALA A 146 9.78 -6.20 -9.99
C ALA A 146 10.44 -4.81 -10.09
N GLY A 147 9.75 -3.76 -9.62
CA GLY A 147 10.29 -2.41 -9.54
C GLY A 147 11.48 -2.32 -8.58
N ALA A 148 11.41 -2.97 -7.42
CA ALA A 148 12.51 -3.05 -6.46
C ALA A 148 13.74 -3.75 -7.05
N VAL A 149 13.52 -4.89 -7.73
CA VAL A 149 14.58 -5.61 -8.46
C VAL A 149 15.21 -4.69 -9.52
N ALA A 150 14.40 -4.01 -10.34
CA ALA A 150 14.89 -3.08 -11.36
C ALA A 150 15.72 -1.93 -10.79
N ALA A 151 15.34 -1.41 -9.62
CA ALA A 151 16.06 -0.37 -8.89
C ALA A 151 17.40 -0.86 -8.29
N GLY A 152 17.66 -2.18 -8.32
CA GLY A 152 18.79 -2.77 -7.62
C GLY A 152 18.66 -2.78 -6.10
N TRP A 153 17.43 -2.63 -5.58
CA TRP A 153 17.15 -2.67 -4.15
C TRP A 153 17.55 -4.02 -3.56
N GLN A 154 18.22 -3.97 -2.41
CA GLN A 154 18.55 -5.13 -1.59
C GLN A 154 18.13 -4.76 -0.18
N GLY A 155 17.06 -5.35 0.35
CA GLY A 155 16.45 -4.92 1.61
C GLY A 155 14.97 -5.27 1.66
N PRO A 156 14.29 -4.95 2.77
CA PRO A 156 12.86 -5.20 2.90
C PRO A 156 12.06 -4.41 1.85
N VAL A 157 11.03 -5.04 1.31
CA VAL A 157 9.95 -4.41 0.54
C VAL A 157 8.69 -4.50 1.40
N PHE A 158 8.30 -3.39 2.02
CA PHE A 158 7.12 -3.35 2.88
C PHE A 158 5.87 -3.16 2.01
N LEU A 159 5.19 -4.27 1.69
CA LEU A 159 3.92 -4.26 0.99
C LEU A 159 2.76 -4.19 1.99
N GLN A 160 1.94 -3.13 1.89
CA GLN A 160 0.84 -2.86 2.81
C GLN A 160 -0.53 -2.84 2.17
N GLY A 161 -1.46 -3.58 2.77
CA GLY A 161 -2.86 -3.53 2.43
C GLY A 161 -3.53 -2.43 3.25
N ASP A 162 -3.86 -1.32 2.60
CA ASP A 162 -4.47 -0.16 3.26
C ASP A 162 -6.01 -0.30 3.30
N HIS A 163 -6.65 0.31 4.31
CA HIS A 163 -8.09 0.34 4.54
C HIS A 163 -8.80 -0.96 4.15
N TYR A 164 -8.59 -2.05 4.91
CA TYR A 164 -9.40 -3.27 4.80
C TYR A 164 -10.76 -3.02 5.43
N GLN A 165 -11.47 -2.08 4.80
CA GLN A 165 -12.57 -1.33 5.38
C GLN A 165 -13.88 -2.09 5.26
N PHE A 166 -14.63 -2.12 6.35
CA PHE A 166 -16.00 -2.64 6.37
C PHE A 166 -16.96 -1.66 5.70
N ASN A 167 -17.86 -2.18 4.86
CA ASN A 167 -18.96 -1.36 4.35
C ASN A 167 -20.13 -1.43 5.33
N ALA A 168 -20.41 -0.33 6.04
CA ALA A 168 -21.44 -0.28 7.07
C ALA A 168 -22.84 -0.72 6.58
N LYS A 169 -23.21 -0.37 5.34
CA LYS A 169 -24.51 -0.77 4.77
C LYS A 169 -24.59 -2.27 4.51
N LYS A 170 -23.53 -2.87 3.95
CA LYS A 170 -23.45 -4.32 3.77
C LYS A 170 -23.42 -5.05 5.11
N TYR A 171 -22.65 -4.53 6.06
CA TYR A 171 -22.55 -5.12 7.40
C TYR A 171 -23.90 -5.10 8.13
N ALA A 172 -24.64 -3.99 8.07
CA ALA A 172 -25.98 -3.91 8.66
C ALA A 172 -26.98 -4.91 8.02
N ALA A 173 -26.79 -5.24 6.74
CA ALA A 173 -27.63 -6.22 6.05
C ALA A 173 -27.23 -7.67 6.37
N ASP A 174 -25.93 -7.97 6.40
CA ASP A 174 -25.37 -9.28 6.73
C ASP A 174 -23.95 -9.11 7.33
N PRO A 175 -23.83 -9.10 8.67
CA PRO A 175 -22.55 -8.91 9.35
C PRO A 175 -21.51 -9.97 8.99
N GLU A 176 -21.94 -11.23 8.87
CA GLU A 176 -21.02 -12.34 8.64
C GLU A 176 -20.53 -12.37 7.20
N ALA A 177 -21.42 -12.15 6.22
CA ALA A 177 -21.02 -12.07 4.82
C ALA A 177 -20.04 -10.91 4.57
N MET A 178 -20.30 -9.73 5.16
CA MET A 178 -19.38 -8.59 5.05
C MET A 178 -18.04 -8.88 5.73
N THR A 179 -18.04 -9.53 6.90
CA THR A 179 -16.80 -9.94 7.58
C THR A 179 -16.01 -10.94 6.73
N GLU A 180 -16.68 -11.92 6.12
CA GLU A 180 -16.04 -12.91 5.25
C GLU A 180 -15.43 -12.27 3.99
N GLU A 181 -16.03 -11.19 3.45
CA GLU A 181 -15.38 -10.41 2.39
C GLU A 181 -14.00 -9.87 2.82
N ILE A 182 -13.86 -9.40 4.07
CA ILE A 182 -12.59 -8.91 4.61
C ILE A 182 -11.62 -10.06 4.91
N ARG A 183 -12.13 -11.16 5.48
CA ARG A 183 -11.33 -12.37 5.71
C ARG A 183 -10.71 -12.88 4.40
N ARG A 184 -11.50 -12.95 3.32
CA ARG A 184 -11.01 -13.33 1.99
C ARG A 184 -9.97 -12.35 1.47
N ALA A 185 -10.19 -11.05 1.64
CA ALA A 185 -9.21 -10.04 1.23
C ALA A 185 -7.86 -10.23 1.95
N CYS A 186 -7.88 -10.49 3.27
CA CYS A 186 -6.65 -10.72 4.05
C CYS A 186 -5.87 -11.93 3.53
N ARG A 187 -6.54 -13.05 3.23
CA ARG A 187 -5.91 -14.24 2.62
C ARG A 187 -5.23 -13.90 1.30
N LEU A 188 -5.96 -13.25 0.39
CA LEU A 188 -5.42 -12.87 -0.92
C LEU A 188 -4.21 -11.94 -0.81
N ALA A 189 -4.19 -11.04 0.17
CA ALA A 189 -3.07 -10.17 0.43
C ALA A 189 -1.84 -10.95 0.92
N ILE A 190 -2.02 -11.79 1.94
CA ILE A 190 -0.93 -12.60 2.51
C ILE A 190 -0.36 -13.56 1.46
N ASP A 191 -1.23 -14.21 0.69
CA ASP A 191 -0.85 -15.09 -0.43
C ASP A 191 -0.07 -14.32 -1.51
N ALA A 192 -0.48 -13.08 -1.82
CA ALA A 192 0.23 -12.23 -2.76
C ALA A 192 1.60 -11.79 -2.25
N GLY A 193 1.81 -11.80 -0.93
CA GLY A 193 3.06 -11.41 -0.30
C GLY A 193 2.97 -10.20 0.59
N TYR A 194 1.78 -9.66 0.89
CA TYR A 194 1.63 -8.56 1.83
C TYR A 194 1.99 -9.02 3.24
N ARG A 195 2.70 -8.16 3.96
CA ARG A 195 3.18 -8.42 5.32
C ARG A 195 2.84 -7.29 6.29
N ASN A 196 2.01 -6.36 5.83
CA ASN A 196 1.46 -5.25 6.57
C ASN A 196 -0.01 -5.10 6.13
N ILE A 197 -0.96 -5.08 7.06
CA ILE A 197 -2.40 -5.01 6.75
C ILE A 197 -3.07 -4.07 7.75
N ASP A 198 -3.73 -3.03 7.25
CA ASP A 198 -4.46 -2.08 8.08
C ASP A 198 -5.96 -2.41 8.01
N ILE A 199 -6.50 -2.82 9.16
CA ILE A 199 -7.91 -3.18 9.33
C ILE A 199 -8.68 -1.93 9.72
N ASP A 200 -9.77 -1.68 8.99
CA ASP A 200 -10.65 -0.55 9.25
C ASP A 200 -12.10 -1.01 9.46
N ALA A 201 -12.41 -1.33 10.72
CA ALA A 201 -13.79 -1.57 11.16
C ALA A 201 -14.40 -0.31 11.80
N SER A 202 -13.75 0.86 11.67
CA SER A 202 -14.20 2.10 12.30
C SER A 202 -15.49 2.66 11.70
N THR A 203 -15.83 2.27 10.47
CA THR A 203 -17.14 2.53 9.85
C THR A 203 -18.32 1.90 10.59
N LEU A 204 -18.06 0.90 11.45
CA LEU A 204 -19.07 0.19 12.22
C LEU A 204 -19.38 0.86 13.57
N VAL A 205 -18.65 1.93 13.91
CA VAL A 205 -18.89 2.70 15.15
C VAL A 205 -20.27 3.34 15.11
N ASP A 206 -21.05 3.14 16.17
CA ASP A 206 -22.40 3.70 16.29
C ASP A 206 -22.47 4.70 17.45
N LEU A 207 -22.37 5.99 17.11
CA LEU A 207 -22.41 7.11 18.06
C LEU A 207 -23.77 7.30 18.75
N ALA A 208 -24.82 6.56 18.35
CA ALA A 208 -26.12 6.62 19.01
C ALA A 208 -26.17 5.82 20.33
N LEU A 209 -25.15 5.00 20.61
CA LEU A 209 -25.05 4.20 21.83
C LEU A 209 -24.54 5.03 23.02
N ASP A 210 -24.94 4.64 24.23
CA ASP A 210 -24.81 5.45 25.44
C ASP A 210 -23.36 5.62 25.92
N THR A 211 -22.52 4.60 25.72
CA THR A 211 -21.13 4.58 26.20
C THR A 211 -20.14 4.42 25.07
N VAL A 212 -18.97 5.06 25.18
CA VAL A 212 -17.90 4.97 24.16
C VAL A 212 -17.46 3.52 23.90
N GLU A 213 -17.49 2.66 24.91
CA GLU A 213 -17.22 1.22 24.75
C GLU A 213 -18.26 0.54 23.86
N GLU A 214 -19.55 0.81 24.07
CA GLU A 214 -20.61 0.26 23.22
C GLU A 214 -20.53 0.80 21.79
N GLN A 215 -20.22 2.08 21.63
CA GLN A 215 -20.00 2.71 20.32
C GLN A 215 -18.86 2.00 19.55
N GLN A 216 -17.76 1.65 20.23
CA GLN A 216 -16.59 0.99 19.63
C GLN A 216 -16.70 -0.54 19.52
N ARG A 217 -17.74 -1.16 20.08
CA ARG A 217 -17.83 -2.62 20.23
C ARG A 217 -17.62 -3.39 18.93
N ALA A 218 -18.38 -3.05 17.90
CA ALA A 218 -18.27 -3.72 16.60
C ALA A 218 -16.89 -3.50 15.95
N ASN A 219 -16.28 -2.33 16.17
CA ASN A 219 -14.95 -2.01 15.64
C ASN A 219 -13.87 -2.92 16.25
N PHE A 220 -13.79 -2.99 17.58
CA PHE A 220 -12.77 -3.80 18.22
C PHE A 220 -13.03 -5.31 18.09
N GLU A 221 -14.29 -5.76 18.08
CA GLU A 221 -14.62 -7.19 17.92
C GLU A 221 -14.21 -7.70 16.53
N ARG A 222 -14.57 -6.96 15.47
CA ARG A 222 -14.20 -7.34 14.10
C ARG A 222 -12.72 -7.18 13.81
N THR A 223 -12.08 -6.19 14.43
CA THR A 223 -10.61 -6.11 14.38
C THR A 223 -9.97 -7.34 15.04
N ALA A 224 -10.42 -7.75 16.23
CA ALA A 224 -9.86 -8.90 16.93
C ALA A 224 -9.99 -10.21 16.13
N GLU A 225 -11.15 -10.44 15.50
CA GLU A 225 -11.37 -11.59 14.61
C GLU A 225 -10.38 -11.63 13.44
N LEU A 226 -10.14 -10.47 12.82
CA LEU A 226 -9.23 -10.35 11.69
C LEU A 226 -7.76 -10.45 12.11
N VAL A 227 -7.38 -9.92 13.27
CA VAL A 227 -6.05 -10.13 13.85
C VAL A 227 -5.81 -11.61 14.10
N ALA A 228 -6.73 -12.31 14.77
CA ALA A 228 -6.61 -13.74 15.03
C ALA A 228 -6.47 -14.56 13.74
N LEU A 229 -7.26 -14.21 12.70
CA LEU A 229 -7.12 -14.79 11.39
C LEU A 229 -5.74 -14.54 10.77
N ILE A 230 -5.27 -13.29 10.72
CA ILE A 230 -3.99 -12.95 10.09
C ILE A 230 -2.85 -13.70 10.77
N ARG A 231 -2.86 -13.80 12.11
CA ARG A 231 -1.88 -14.60 12.86
C ARG A 231 -1.89 -16.08 12.46
N SER A 232 -3.06 -16.65 12.14
CA SER A 232 -3.15 -18.04 11.67
C SER A 232 -2.66 -18.27 10.23
N LEU A 233 -2.47 -17.20 9.46
CA LEU A 233 -2.03 -17.24 8.06
C LEU A 233 -0.53 -16.92 7.89
N GLU A 234 0.16 -16.59 8.98
CA GLU A 234 1.57 -16.23 8.96
C GLU A 234 2.45 -17.39 8.50
N ALA A 235 3.45 -17.07 7.70
CA ALA A 235 4.52 -18.01 7.37
C ALA A 235 5.52 -18.08 8.53
N ASP A 236 6.21 -19.21 8.65
CA ASP A 236 7.24 -19.38 9.69
C ASP A 236 8.27 -18.24 9.68
N GLY A 237 8.52 -17.66 10.85
CA GLY A 237 9.46 -16.55 11.03
C GLY A 237 8.92 -15.17 10.61
N VAL A 238 7.67 -15.07 10.18
CA VAL A 238 7.06 -13.82 9.72
C VAL A 238 5.92 -13.41 10.65
N THR A 239 6.04 -12.26 11.33
CA THR A 239 4.90 -11.62 12.00
C THR A 239 4.43 -10.44 11.15
N VAL A 240 3.17 -10.49 10.71
CA VAL A 240 2.54 -9.43 9.91
C VAL A 240 2.29 -8.21 10.79
N SER A 241 2.61 -7.02 10.28
CA SER A 241 2.25 -5.77 10.95
C SER A 241 0.78 -5.50 10.70
N ILE A 242 0.03 -5.19 11.77
CA ILE A 242 -1.40 -4.96 11.66
C ILE A 242 -1.73 -3.58 12.21
N GLY A 243 -2.35 -2.73 11.41
CA GLY A 243 -2.96 -1.47 11.85
C GLY A 243 -4.43 -1.64 12.23
N GLY A 244 -4.88 -0.85 13.19
CA GLY A 244 -6.30 -0.64 13.50
C GLY A 244 -6.73 0.80 13.24
N GLU A 245 -8.02 1.12 13.32
CA GLU A 245 -8.54 2.48 13.07
C GLU A 245 -9.71 2.84 13.99
N ILE A 246 -9.80 4.11 14.40
CA ILE A 246 -10.91 4.67 15.21
C ILE A 246 -11.53 5.96 14.63
N GLY A 247 -11.25 6.30 13.37
CA GLY A 247 -11.41 7.66 12.85
C GLY A 247 -12.52 7.94 11.81
N GLU A 248 -13.18 6.93 11.23
CA GLU A 248 -14.03 7.19 10.06
C GLU A 248 -15.39 7.83 10.40
N VAL A 249 -15.98 7.50 11.55
CA VAL A 249 -17.32 7.98 11.94
C VAL A 249 -17.24 9.23 12.82
N GLY A 250 -18.05 10.25 12.51
CA GLY A 250 -18.21 11.46 13.33
C GLY A 250 -17.58 12.74 12.77
N LYS A 251 -16.61 12.64 11.84
CA LYS A 251 -15.86 13.79 11.26
C LYS A 251 -15.23 14.74 12.29
N THR A 252 -15.21 14.34 13.55
CA THR A 252 -14.57 15.05 14.65
C THR A 252 -13.27 14.35 15.01
N ASN A 253 -12.39 15.08 15.68
CA ASN A 253 -11.12 14.52 16.11
C ASN A 253 -11.34 13.35 17.07
N SER A 254 -10.53 12.30 16.90
CA SER A 254 -10.53 11.17 17.81
C SER A 254 -10.10 11.61 19.22
N THR A 255 -10.67 10.96 20.22
CA THR A 255 -10.48 11.26 21.64
C THR A 255 -9.71 10.15 22.36
N GLU A 256 -9.19 10.48 23.55
CA GLU A 256 -8.52 9.50 24.41
C GLU A 256 -9.46 8.36 24.83
N GLY A 257 -10.71 8.71 25.15
CA GLY A 257 -11.73 7.72 25.54
C GLY A 257 -12.05 6.73 24.42
N GLU A 258 -12.13 7.19 23.17
CA GLU A 258 -12.35 6.32 22.01
C GLU A 258 -11.16 5.38 21.78
N LEU A 259 -9.94 5.90 21.87
CA LEU A 259 -8.71 5.12 21.74
C LEU A 259 -8.64 4.03 22.81
N GLN A 260 -8.83 4.40 24.08
CA GLN A 260 -8.76 3.46 25.20
C GLN A 260 -9.87 2.41 25.11
N ALA A 261 -11.11 2.82 24.82
CA ALA A 261 -12.24 1.89 24.64
C ALA A 261 -11.96 0.86 23.53
N TYR A 262 -11.45 1.32 22.38
CA TYR A 262 -11.09 0.45 21.27
C TYR A 262 -9.96 -0.53 21.64
N LEU A 263 -8.84 -0.02 22.17
CA LEU A 263 -7.66 -0.85 22.43
C LEU A 263 -7.87 -1.82 23.60
N ASP A 264 -8.59 -1.39 24.66
CA ASP A 264 -8.94 -2.28 25.76
C ASP A 264 -9.92 -3.37 25.32
N GLY A 265 -10.93 -3.02 24.52
CA GLY A 265 -11.86 -3.97 23.93
C GLY A 265 -11.16 -4.97 23.03
N LEU A 266 -10.29 -4.49 22.15
CA LEU A 266 -9.49 -5.30 21.23
C LEU A 266 -8.62 -6.29 21.99
N ARG A 267 -7.90 -5.84 23.04
CA ARG A 267 -7.05 -6.70 23.85
C ARG A 267 -7.86 -7.80 24.55
N ARG A 268 -9.00 -7.47 25.16
CA ARG A 268 -9.88 -8.47 25.80
C ARG A 268 -10.39 -9.51 24.82
N GLU A 269 -10.86 -9.05 23.66
CA GLU A 269 -11.46 -9.92 22.67
C GLU A 269 -10.42 -10.80 21.96
N LEU A 270 -9.24 -10.25 21.68
CA LEU A 270 -8.13 -11.04 21.12
C LEU A 270 -7.66 -12.11 22.09
N GLU A 271 -7.52 -11.79 23.39
CA GLU A 271 -7.16 -12.79 24.41
C GLU A 271 -8.21 -13.92 24.50
N ARG A 272 -9.49 -13.61 24.23
CA ARG A 272 -10.56 -14.61 24.17
C ARG A 272 -10.48 -15.49 22.92
N LEU A 273 -10.16 -14.90 21.76
CA LEU A 273 -10.16 -15.58 20.46
C LEU A 273 -8.87 -16.35 20.18
N ALA A 274 -7.73 -15.77 20.53
CA ALA A 274 -6.39 -16.29 20.27
C ALA A 274 -5.44 -15.88 21.41
N PRO A 275 -5.47 -16.58 22.56
CA PRO A 275 -4.67 -16.23 23.73
C PRO A 275 -3.17 -16.11 23.43
N GLY A 276 -2.54 -15.03 23.90
CA GLY A 276 -1.09 -14.83 23.80
C GLY A 276 -0.53 -14.47 22.41
N VAL A 277 -1.37 -14.26 21.39
CA VAL A 277 -0.90 -13.76 20.09
C VAL A 277 -0.67 -12.25 20.12
N ALA A 278 0.23 -11.76 19.27
CA ALA A 278 0.49 -10.32 19.14
C ALA A 278 -0.72 -9.59 18.56
N GLY A 279 -1.07 -8.42 19.13
CA GLY A 279 -2.14 -7.54 18.63
C GLY A 279 -1.72 -6.68 17.44
N ILE A 280 -2.36 -5.51 17.31
CA ILE A 280 -1.99 -4.48 16.33
C ILE A 280 -0.67 -3.79 16.73
N SER A 281 -0.02 -3.13 15.78
CA SER A 281 1.24 -2.39 15.98
C SER A 281 1.10 -0.88 15.89
N LYS A 282 0.01 -0.39 15.30
CA LYS A 282 -0.26 1.04 15.05
C LYS A 282 -1.77 1.28 14.97
N VAL A 283 -2.19 2.53 15.12
CA VAL A 283 -3.62 2.89 15.09
C VAL A 283 -3.87 4.21 14.37
N SER A 284 -4.76 4.20 13.38
CA SER A 284 -5.19 5.38 12.65
C SER A 284 -6.25 6.16 13.43
N VAL A 285 -6.11 7.49 13.41
CA VAL A 285 -6.96 8.44 14.15
C VAL A 285 -7.46 9.54 13.23
N GLN A 286 -8.61 10.14 13.58
CA GLN A 286 -9.15 11.30 12.87
C GLN A 286 -8.61 12.60 13.46
N THR A 287 -8.13 13.48 12.60
CA THR A 287 -7.49 14.75 12.99
C THR A 287 -8.14 15.95 12.28
N GLY A 288 -9.40 15.78 11.85
CA GLY A 288 -10.20 16.81 11.17
C GLY A 288 -9.96 16.86 9.66
N THR A 289 -9.17 15.92 9.15
CA THR A 289 -8.87 15.78 7.72
C THR A 289 -9.96 15.04 6.97
N SER A 290 -10.00 15.22 5.66
CA SER A 290 -10.82 14.40 4.75
C SER A 290 -9.91 13.79 3.69
N HIS A 291 -10.11 12.51 3.37
CA HIS A 291 -9.30 11.84 2.35
C HIS A 291 -9.39 12.55 0.99
N GLY A 292 -8.22 12.80 0.40
CA GLY A 292 -8.10 13.30 -0.98
C GLY A 292 -8.18 14.82 -1.17
N GLY A 293 -8.36 15.59 -0.09
CA GLY A 293 -8.49 17.05 -0.16
C GLY A 293 -9.78 17.52 -0.84
N ALA A 294 -10.10 18.80 -0.70
CA ALA A 294 -11.28 19.40 -1.33
C ALA A 294 -10.85 20.46 -2.35
N VAL A 295 -11.41 20.45 -3.55
CA VAL A 295 -11.21 21.51 -4.55
C VAL A 295 -12.27 22.59 -4.35
N LEU A 296 -11.83 23.84 -4.27
CA LEU A 296 -12.69 25.02 -4.19
C LEU A 296 -13.30 25.34 -5.56
N PRO A 297 -14.40 26.11 -5.63
CA PRO A 297 -15.04 26.46 -6.91
C PRO A 297 -14.13 27.18 -7.91
N ASP A 298 -13.04 27.79 -7.45
CA ASP A 298 -12.02 28.45 -8.27
C ASP A 298 -10.92 27.49 -8.77
N GLY A 299 -11.03 26.19 -8.46
CA GLY A 299 -10.09 25.16 -8.86
C GLY A 299 -8.88 24.98 -7.93
N SER A 300 -8.73 25.81 -6.90
CA SER A 300 -7.65 25.67 -5.91
C SER A 300 -7.94 24.56 -4.90
N ILE A 301 -6.90 23.99 -4.28
CA ILE A 301 -7.05 22.98 -3.23
C ILE A 301 -7.28 23.69 -1.89
N ALA A 302 -8.37 23.36 -1.22
CA ALA A 302 -8.69 23.85 0.11
C ALA A 302 -7.59 23.45 1.11
N ARG A 303 -7.15 24.41 1.93
CA ARG A 303 -6.22 24.12 3.02
C ARG A 303 -6.91 23.25 4.05
N VAL A 304 -6.41 22.02 4.20
CA VAL A 304 -6.83 21.11 5.25
C VAL A 304 -6.06 21.45 6.52
N ALA A 305 -6.78 21.67 7.62
CA ALA A 305 -6.16 21.77 8.94
C ALA A 305 -6.08 20.37 9.54
N VAL A 306 -4.86 19.84 9.68
CA VAL A 306 -4.59 18.67 10.52
C VAL A 306 -4.46 19.17 11.95
N ASP A 307 -5.22 18.59 12.87
CA ASP A 307 -4.99 18.81 14.29
C ASP A 307 -3.86 17.91 14.80
N PHE A 308 -2.64 18.44 14.77
CA PHE A 308 -1.44 17.74 15.24
C PHE A 308 -1.47 17.42 16.74
N ASP A 309 -2.27 18.14 17.55
CA ASP A 309 -2.38 17.84 18.99
C ASP A 309 -2.99 16.45 19.22
N VAL A 310 -3.89 16.02 18.34
CA VAL A 310 -4.46 14.65 18.38
C VAL A 310 -3.35 13.62 18.28
N HIS A 311 -2.42 13.75 17.33
CA HIS A 311 -1.29 12.83 17.20
C HIS A 311 -0.37 12.88 18.40
N LEU A 312 -0.05 14.08 18.90
CA LEU A 312 0.83 14.26 20.04
C LEU A 312 0.28 13.53 21.28
N ARG A 313 -1.01 13.74 21.60
CA ARG A 313 -1.65 13.17 22.79
C ARG A 313 -1.95 11.68 22.62
N LEU A 314 -2.63 11.29 21.54
CA LEU A 314 -3.03 9.90 21.33
C LEU A 314 -1.84 9.00 20.97
N GLY A 315 -0.85 9.53 20.25
CA GLY A 315 0.39 8.82 19.95
C GLY A 315 1.20 8.50 21.22
N ALA A 316 1.24 9.42 22.19
CA ALA A 316 1.86 9.16 23.48
C ALA A 316 1.15 8.02 24.22
N ILE A 317 -0.19 8.07 24.34
CA ILE A 317 -1.00 7.01 24.97
C ILE A 317 -0.77 5.66 24.30
N ALA A 318 -0.87 5.62 22.96
CA ALA A 318 -0.67 4.39 22.18
C ALA A 318 0.70 3.75 22.45
N ARG A 319 1.77 4.55 22.58
CA ARG A 319 3.11 4.04 22.90
C ARG A 319 3.25 3.61 24.36
N THR A 320 2.86 4.46 25.31
CA THR A 320 3.19 4.26 26.73
C THR A 320 2.25 3.28 27.44
N GLU A 321 0.97 3.27 27.09
CA GLU A 321 -0.04 2.43 27.76
C GLU A 321 -0.33 1.14 26.99
N TYR A 322 -0.19 1.16 25.66
CA TYR A 322 -0.57 0.04 24.78
C TYR A 322 0.59 -0.56 23.98
N HIS A 323 1.80 -0.02 24.10
CA HIS A 323 3.00 -0.54 23.43
C HIS A 323 2.85 -0.67 21.90
N LEU A 324 2.13 0.27 21.29
CA LEU A 324 2.07 0.45 19.84
C LEU A 324 3.17 1.41 19.37
N ALA A 325 3.46 1.44 18.07
CA ALA A 325 4.41 2.39 17.49
C ALA A 325 3.95 3.85 17.60
N GLY A 326 2.63 4.08 17.58
CA GLY A 326 2.01 5.40 17.65
C GLY A 326 0.77 5.49 16.78
N THR A 327 0.35 6.72 16.50
CA THR A 327 -0.79 7.01 15.64
C THR A 327 -0.39 7.14 14.17
N VAL A 328 -1.34 6.89 13.28
CA VAL A 328 -1.20 6.97 11.82
C VAL A 328 -2.09 8.09 11.28
N GLN A 329 -1.61 8.84 10.30
CA GLN A 329 -2.39 9.87 9.60
C GLN A 329 -2.81 9.40 8.20
N HIS A 330 -4.11 9.46 7.92
CA HIS A 330 -4.65 9.29 6.57
C HIS A 330 -4.87 10.66 5.88
N GLY A 331 -4.88 10.71 4.55
CA GLY A 331 -5.25 11.96 3.85
C GLY A 331 -4.25 13.13 3.97
N ALA A 332 -2.97 12.84 4.22
CA ALA A 332 -1.92 13.86 4.35
C ALA A 332 -1.43 14.48 3.02
N SER A 333 -1.76 13.87 1.87
CA SER A 333 -1.11 14.20 0.59
C SER A 333 -1.38 15.60 0.05
N THR A 334 -2.42 16.28 0.54
CA THR A 334 -2.81 17.62 0.08
C THR A 334 -2.46 18.71 1.10
N LEU A 335 -1.66 18.37 2.11
CA LEU A 335 -1.17 19.34 3.08
C LEU A 335 -0.12 20.26 2.44
N PRO A 336 -0.02 21.51 2.92
CA PRO A 336 1.13 22.35 2.66
C PRO A 336 2.45 21.62 2.96
N GLU A 337 3.44 21.83 2.09
CA GLU A 337 4.74 21.16 2.19
C GLU A 337 5.46 21.47 3.52
N ASP A 338 5.34 22.70 4.00
CA ASP A 338 5.92 23.16 5.26
C ASP A 338 5.27 22.54 6.51
N MET A 339 4.27 21.66 6.38
CA MET A 339 3.65 20.97 7.50
C MET A 339 4.14 19.53 7.68
N PHE A 340 4.88 18.95 6.72
CA PHE A 340 5.25 17.53 6.77
C PHE A 340 6.24 17.19 7.89
N HIS A 341 7.19 18.08 8.21
CA HIS A 341 8.12 17.86 9.33
C HIS A 341 7.43 17.74 10.68
N THR A 342 6.26 18.37 10.87
CA THR A 342 5.53 18.30 12.13
C THR A 342 5.19 16.87 12.52
N PHE A 343 4.93 15.98 11.56
CA PHE A 343 4.61 14.57 11.85
C PHE A 343 5.75 13.83 12.56
N ARG A 344 7.00 14.02 12.13
CA ARG A 344 8.15 13.41 12.81
C ARG A 344 8.40 14.05 14.18
N ASP A 345 8.19 15.37 14.30
CA ASP A 345 8.47 16.13 15.52
C ASP A 345 7.51 15.75 16.66
N ILE A 346 6.29 15.34 16.32
CA ILE A 346 5.27 14.87 17.28
C ILE A 346 5.19 13.34 17.36
N GLU A 347 6.13 12.62 16.73
CA GLU A 347 6.21 11.16 16.76
C GLU A 347 4.98 10.44 16.19
N THR A 348 4.39 10.96 15.10
CA THR A 348 3.43 10.20 14.28
C THR A 348 4.16 9.00 13.67
N ALA A 349 3.59 7.81 13.80
CA ALA A 349 4.27 6.57 13.40
C ALA A 349 4.39 6.47 11.87
N GLU A 350 3.29 6.78 11.18
CA GLU A 350 3.14 6.57 9.74
C GLU A 350 2.16 7.57 9.13
N ILE A 351 2.35 7.94 7.85
CA ILE A 351 1.37 8.71 7.08
C ILE A 351 1.09 8.06 5.73
N HIS A 352 -0.19 8.06 5.32
CA HIS A 352 -0.64 7.46 4.05
C HIS A 352 -0.74 8.54 2.94
N LEU A 353 -0.15 8.26 1.78
CA LEU A 353 0.08 9.22 0.72
C LEU A 353 -0.35 8.70 -0.65
N ALA A 354 -1.42 9.26 -1.20
CA ALA A 354 -2.05 8.79 -2.44
C ALA A 354 -2.36 9.92 -3.43
N THR A 355 -3.33 10.76 -3.10
CA THR A 355 -3.94 11.70 -4.05
C THR A 355 -2.95 12.75 -4.53
N GLY A 356 -1.96 13.13 -3.73
CA GLY A 356 -0.89 14.06 -4.14
C GLY A 356 -0.10 13.53 -5.34
N PHE A 357 0.31 12.26 -5.33
CA PHE A 357 1.04 11.64 -6.43
C PHE A 357 0.18 11.48 -7.69
N GLN A 358 -1.11 11.16 -7.50
CA GLN A 358 -2.07 11.10 -8.62
C GLN A 358 -2.26 12.49 -9.25
N ASN A 359 -2.39 13.53 -8.44
CA ASN A 359 -2.51 14.91 -8.92
C ASN A 359 -1.23 15.31 -9.67
N ALA A 360 -0.07 15.04 -9.09
CA ALA A 360 1.23 15.30 -9.71
C ALA A 360 1.40 14.60 -11.07
N LEU A 361 0.80 13.42 -11.28
CA LEU A 361 0.75 12.78 -12.59
C LEU A 361 -0.14 13.55 -13.57
N TYR A 362 -1.40 13.79 -13.22
CA TYR A 362 -2.37 14.41 -14.15
C TYR A 362 -2.08 15.87 -14.46
N GLU A 363 -1.50 16.60 -13.50
CA GLU A 363 -1.22 18.04 -13.61
C GLU A 363 0.19 18.31 -14.15
N HIS A 364 0.99 17.28 -14.41
CA HIS A 364 2.32 17.46 -14.97
C HIS A 364 2.24 18.09 -16.38
N PRO A 365 3.07 19.11 -16.71
CA PRO A 365 3.06 19.74 -18.03
C PRO A 365 3.32 18.75 -19.19
N ALA A 366 4.06 17.67 -18.91
CA ALA A 366 4.33 16.60 -19.88
C ALA A 366 3.21 15.56 -20.00
N PHE A 367 2.14 15.65 -19.20
CA PHE A 367 0.98 14.77 -19.36
C PHE A 367 0.21 15.14 -20.64
N PRO A 368 -0.05 14.20 -21.57
CA PRO A 368 -0.65 14.56 -22.86
C PRO A 368 -2.05 15.17 -22.70
N ALA A 369 -2.25 16.38 -23.23
CA ALA A 369 -3.52 17.10 -23.15
C ALA A 369 -4.69 16.31 -23.79
N GLU A 370 -4.44 15.59 -24.88
CA GLU A 370 -5.45 14.72 -25.50
C GLU A 370 -5.92 13.62 -24.55
N LEU A 371 -4.98 12.92 -23.90
CA LEU A 371 -5.30 11.88 -22.93
C LEU A 371 -6.04 12.46 -21.70
N HIS A 372 -5.69 13.66 -21.27
CA HIS A 372 -6.40 14.35 -20.20
C HIS A 372 -7.88 14.57 -20.58
N ARG A 373 -8.16 15.06 -21.80
CA ARG A 373 -9.53 15.25 -22.31
C ARG A 373 -10.29 13.93 -22.44
N GLU A 374 -9.64 12.87 -22.88
CA GLU A 374 -10.25 11.53 -22.95
C GLU A 374 -10.66 11.01 -21.56
N ILE A 375 -9.80 11.21 -20.55
CA ILE A 375 -10.08 10.84 -19.16
C ILE A 375 -11.23 11.67 -18.59
N GLU A 376 -11.27 12.97 -18.85
CA GLU A 376 -12.40 13.83 -18.45
C GLU A 376 -13.71 13.35 -19.06
N ALA A 377 -13.72 13.12 -20.39
CA ALA A 377 -14.89 12.61 -21.09
C ALA A 377 -15.35 11.25 -20.52
N TRP A 378 -14.39 10.37 -20.18
CA TRP A 378 -14.70 9.11 -19.53
C TRP A 378 -15.38 9.31 -18.17
N CYS A 379 -14.94 10.29 -17.36
CA CYS A 379 -15.55 10.59 -16.07
C CYS A 379 -17.02 11.01 -16.22
N PHE A 380 -17.33 11.91 -17.16
CA PHE A 380 -18.70 12.32 -17.45
C PHE A 380 -19.57 11.18 -18.00
N ALA A 381 -18.98 10.23 -18.73
CA ALA A 381 -19.71 9.10 -19.28
C ALA A 381 -19.96 7.98 -18.25
N ASN A 382 -19.07 7.79 -17.27
CA ASN A 382 -19.05 6.58 -16.44
C ASN A 382 -19.18 6.82 -14.92
N ALA A 383 -19.11 8.07 -14.45
CA ALA A 383 -19.18 8.39 -13.02
C ALA A 383 -20.15 9.53 -12.71
N LEU A 384 -21.02 9.92 -13.66
CA LEU A 384 -21.92 11.07 -13.52
C LEU A 384 -22.92 10.91 -12.38
N ASP A 385 -23.24 9.67 -12.01
CA ASP A 385 -24.09 9.31 -10.87
C ASP A 385 -23.51 9.75 -9.52
N GLU A 386 -22.20 9.99 -9.43
CA GLU A 386 -21.54 10.51 -8.22
C GLU A 386 -21.53 12.04 -8.14
N ARG A 387 -21.99 12.73 -9.19
CA ARG A 387 -21.98 14.20 -9.24
C ARG A 387 -22.98 14.77 -8.25
N LYS A 388 -22.51 15.65 -7.38
CA LYS A 388 -23.40 16.40 -6.47
C LYS A 388 -24.04 17.60 -7.19
N PRO A 389 -25.27 18.02 -6.81
CA PRO A 389 -25.98 19.12 -7.47
C PRO A 389 -25.21 20.46 -7.50
N ASP A 390 -24.33 20.69 -6.53
CA ASP A 390 -23.56 21.91 -6.32
C ASP A 390 -22.11 21.83 -6.85
N GLN A 391 -21.68 20.70 -7.41
CA GLN A 391 -20.33 20.53 -7.93
C GLN A 391 -20.17 21.15 -9.33
N THR A 392 -19.12 21.96 -9.47
CA THR A 392 -18.59 22.36 -10.78
C THR A 392 -18.05 21.14 -11.56
N ASP A 393 -17.90 21.29 -12.88
CA ASP A 393 -17.31 20.25 -13.73
C ASP A 393 -15.89 19.87 -13.28
N GLN A 394 -15.08 20.88 -12.90
CA GLN A 394 -13.73 20.65 -12.40
C GLN A 394 -13.71 19.87 -11.09
N GLN A 395 -14.56 20.21 -10.13
CA GLN A 395 -14.68 19.47 -8.87
C GLN A 395 -15.14 18.03 -9.10
N PHE A 396 -16.11 17.84 -10.00
CA PHE A 396 -16.59 16.52 -10.37
C PHE A 396 -15.47 15.64 -10.94
N VAL A 397 -14.76 16.14 -11.97
CA VAL A 397 -13.61 15.45 -12.57
C VAL A 397 -12.54 15.17 -11.53
N TYR A 398 -12.17 16.14 -10.68
CA TYR A 398 -11.16 15.96 -9.65
C TYR A 398 -11.47 14.77 -8.73
N THR A 399 -12.73 14.65 -8.28
CA THR A 399 -13.12 13.57 -7.37
C THR A 399 -13.28 12.20 -8.05
N THR A 400 -13.57 12.17 -9.35
CA THR A 400 -13.90 10.94 -10.08
C THR A 400 -12.75 10.40 -10.94
N ARG A 401 -11.77 11.23 -11.34
CA ARG A 401 -10.64 10.85 -12.22
C ARG A 401 -9.82 9.66 -11.72
N LYS A 402 -9.79 9.42 -10.40
CA LYS A 402 -9.17 8.21 -9.82
C LYS A 402 -9.73 6.91 -10.43
N LYS A 403 -11.03 6.90 -10.80
CA LYS A 403 -11.68 5.73 -11.40
C LYS A 403 -11.29 5.48 -12.85
N ALA A 404 -10.73 6.47 -13.53
CA ALA A 404 -10.22 6.32 -14.90
C ALA A 404 -8.87 5.60 -14.94
N ILE A 405 -8.17 5.45 -13.81
CA ILE A 405 -6.84 4.84 -13.77
C ILE A 405 -6.83 3.41 -14.30
N GLY A 406 -7.78 2.56 -13.90
CA GLY A 406 -7.90 1.20 -14.43
C GLY A 406 -8.23 1.17 -15.93
N PRO A 407 -9.31 1.83 -16.39
CA PRO A 407 -9.67 1.92 -17.80
C PRO A 407 -8.57 2.45 -18.73
N PHE A 408 -7.71 3.35 -18.23
CA PHE A 408 -6.58 3.91 -18.98
C PHE A 408 -5.21 3.32 -18.55
N LYS A 409 -5.20 2.20 -17.81
CA LYS A 409 -3.99 1.64 -17.19
C LYS A 409 -2.86 1.46 -18.19
N ARG A 410 -3.16 0.90 -19.37
CA ARG A 410 -2.16 0.67 -20.41
C ARG A 410 -1.62 1.99 -20.98
N GLN A 411 -2.50 2.93 -21.32
CA GLN A 411 -2.12 4.25 -21.83
C GLN A 411 -1.22 5.02 -20.85
N LEU A 412 -1.52 4.92 -19.54
CA LEU A 412 -0.71 5.54 -18.49
C LEU A 412 0.69 4.91 -18.38
N TRP A 413 0.81 3.59 -18.55
CA TRP A 413 2.11 2.90 -18.54
C TRP A 413 2.93 3.14 -19.81
N ASP A 414 2.26 3.31 -20.96
CA ASP A 414 2.84 3.55 -22.29
C ASP A 414 3.18 5.03 -22.56
N LEU A 415 2.97 5.94 -21.61
CA LEU A 415 3.24 7.37 -21.79
C LEU A 415 4.67 7.60 -22.32
N ALA A 416 4.77 8.23 -23.49
CA ALA A 416 6.06 8.57 -24.10
C ALA A 416 6.86 9.58 -23.26
N THR A 417 6.16 10.42 -22.49
CA THR A 417 6.72 11.44 -21.58
C THR A 417 6.87 10.94 -20.15
N LYS A 418 6.69 9.64 -19.91
CA LYS A 418 6.71 9.04 -18.57
C LYS A 418 7.97 9.41 -17.79
N ASP A 419 9.15 9.32 -18.39
CA ASP A 419 10.41 9.54 -17.68
C ASP A 419 10.53 10.96 -17.09
N GLU A 420 9.98 11.98 -17.76
CA GLU A 420 9.95 13.35 -17.23
C GLU A 420 9.03 13.46 -16.00
N ILE A 421 7.85 12.83 -16.08
CA ILE A 421 6.88 12.79 -14.97
C ILE A 421 7.50 12.04 -13.78
N LEU A 422 8.12 10.89 -14.02
CA LEU A 422 8.76 10.08 -12.98
C LEU A 422 9.91 10.84 -12.29
N ALA A 423 10.65 11.68 -13.03
CA ALA A 423 11.69 12.52 -12.44
C ALA A 423 11.11 13.57 -11.48
N ALA A 424 9.96 14.17 -11.81
CA ALA A 424 9.26 15.07 -10.89
C ALA A 424 8.73 14.33 -9.65
N GLN A 425 8.25 13.10 -9.81
CA GLN A 425 7.85 12.25 -8.69
C GLN A 425 9.03 11.90 -7.78
N ALA A 426 10.20 11.61 -8.36
CA ALA A 426 11.45 11.36 -7.61
C ALA A 426 11.82 12.53 -6.69
N ALA A 427 11.76 13.76 -7.21
CA ALA A 427 11.99 14.96 -6.41
C ALA A 427 10.98 15.09 -5.25
N LYS A 428 9.72 14.69 -5.47
CA LYS A 428 8.71 14.67 -4.41
C LYS A 428 8.99 13.60 -3.35
N PHE A 429 9.46 12.42 -3.73
CA PHE A 429 9.88 11.39 -2.77
C PHE A 429 11.07 11.85 -1.94
N GLU A 430 12.10 12.44 -2.56
CA GLU A 430 13.25 13.02 -1.84
C GLU A 430 12.79 14.04 -0.79
N PHE A 431 11.92 14.98 -1.20
CA PHE A 431 11.34 15.96 -0.29
C PHE A 431 10.65 15.28 0.90
N LEU A 432 9.78 14.30 0.65
CA LEU A 432 9.06 13.59 1.71
C LEU A 432 10.00 12.82 2.62
N TYR A 433 11.03 12.17 2.10
CA TYR A 433 12.01 11.46 2.93
C TYR A 433 12.74 12.39 3.89
N ARG A 434 13.10 13.58 3.41
CA ARG A 434 13.73 14.61 4.23
C ARG A 434 12.78 15.12 5.29
N GLU A 435 11.56 15.50 4.93
CA GLU A 435 10.61 16.08 5.88
C GLU A 435 10.14 15.07 6.93
N LEU A 436 9.96 13.81 6.55
CA LEU A 436 9.52 12.75 7.46
C LEU A 436 10.65 12.12 8.27
N GLY A 437 11.90 12.58 8.08
CA GLY A 437 13.03 12.15 8.90
C GLY A 437 13.49 10.72 8.64
N VAL A 438 13.23 10.17 7.45
CA VAL A 438 13.61 8.79 7.10
C VAL A 438 14.91 8.69 6.29
N VAL A 439 15.56 9.81 5.95
CA VAL A 439 16.92 9.82 5.37
C VAL A 439 17.91 9.16 6.34
N GLY A 440 18.73 8.22 5.86
CA GLY A 440 19.66 7.46 6.70
C GLY A 440 19.00 6.41 7.59
N SER A 441 17.72 6.09 7.37
CA SER A 441 17.00 5.08 8.16
C SER A 441 17.40 3.64 7.83
N ARG A 442 18.25 3.42 6.82
CA ARG A 442 18.61 2.08 6.36
C ARG A 442 19.23 1.21 7.45
N ASP A 443 20.25 1.71 8.14
CA ASP A 443 20.92 0.99 9.24
C ASP A 443 19.94 0.69 10.39
N MET A 444 19.01 1.61 10.67
CA MET A 444 17.96 1.41 11.67
C MET A 444 17.02 0.27 11.24
N VAL A 445 16.59 0.24 9.98
CA VAL A 445 15.72 -0.83 9.47
C VAL A 445 16.44 -2.17 9.47
N ASP A 446 17.66 -2.24 8.94
CA ASP A 446 18.44 -3.47 8.84
C ASP A 446 18.77 -4.05 10.23
N ARG A 447 18.83 -3.22 11.28
CA ARG A 447 19.00 -3.69 12.67
C ARG A 447 17.79 -4.46 13.19
N TYR A 448 16.57 -4.07 12.83
CA TYR A 448 15.34 -4.64 13.42
C TYR A 448 14.58 -5.57 12.48
N VAL A 449 14.68 -5.37 11.17
CA VAL A 449 13.92 -6.12 10.18
C VAL A 449 14.86 -7.08 9.46
N GLN A 450 14.58 -8.38 9.59
CA GLN A 450 15.29 -9.44 8.88
C GLN A 450 14.32 -10.12 7.91
N PRO A 451 14.35 -9.78 6.61
CA PRO A 451 13.42 -10.36 5.65
C PRO A 451 13.61 -11.88 5.52
N VAL A 452 12.55 -12.63 5.82
CA VAL A 452 12.53 -14.09 5.68
C VAL A 452 12.52 -14.46 4.21
N GLU A 453 13.41 -15.37 3.84
CA GLU A 453 13.44 -15.96 2.51
C GLU A 453 12.32 -16.99 2.36
N LEU A 454 11.48 -16.80 1.34
CA LEU A 454 10.29 -17.63 1.10
C LEU A 454 10.20 -17.95 -0.39
N HIS A 455 10.44 -19.21 -0.74
CA HIS A 455 10.31 -19.69 -2.12
C HIS A 455 8.92 -20.23 -2.40
N ARG A 456 8.46 -20.06 -3.64
CA ARG A 456 7.21 -20.64 -4.16
C ARG A 456 7.52 -21.76 -5.12
N GLU A 457 6.69 -22.80 -5.10
CA GLU A 457 6.73 -23.83 -6.12
C GLU A 457 6.44 -23.23 -7.51
N PRO A 458 7.17 -23.65 -8.56
CA PRO A 458 6.87 -23.22 -9.93
C PRO A 458 5.43 -23.58 -10.31
N PRO A 459 4.65 -22.66 -10.92
CA PRO A 459 3.33 -22.97 -11.44
C PRO A 459 3.43 -23.96 -12.61
N ALA A 460 2.34 -24.69 -12.86
CA ALA A 460 2.25 -25.65 -13.95
C ALA A 460 2.64 -25.05 -15.32
N SER A 461 2.29 -23.78 -15.56
CA SER A 461 2.65 -23.07 -16.79
C SER A 461 4.16 -22.99 -17.03
N ILE A 462 4.98 -22.92 -15.97
CA ILE A 462 6.43 -22.97 -16.06
C ILE A 462 6.93 -24.39 -16.28
N THR A 463 6.43 -25.36 -15.51
CA THR A 463 6.88 -26.76 -15.64
C THR A 463 6.56 -27.33 -17.02
N ASP A 464 5.39 -27.01 -17.56
CA ASP A 464 4.93 -27.48 -18.86
C ASP A 464 5.73 -26.84 -20.01
N ALA A 465 6.05 -25.55 -19.88
CA ALA A 465 6.90 -24.84 -20.84
C ALA A 465 8.31 -25.42 -20.89
N LEU A 466 8.90 -25.74 -19.73
CA LEU A 466 10.24 -26.34 -19.64
C LEU A 466 10.26 -27.78 -20.18
N ALA A 467 9.21 -28.57 -19.92
CA ALA A 467 9.08 -29.91 -20.47
C ALA A 467 8.99 -29.89 -22.00
N SER A 468 8.20 -28.96 -22.54
CA SER A 468 8.01 -28.79 -23.99
C SER A 468 9.28 -28.34 -24.71
N ALA A 469 10.16 -27.59 -24.05
CA ALA A 469 11.43 -27.15 -24.63
C ALA A 469 12.50 -28.26 -24.68
N ARG A 470 12.31 -29.37 -23.94
CA ARG A 470 13.22 -30.52 -23.89
C ARG A 470 12.80 -31.67 -24.81
N ALA A 471 11.53 -31.69 -25.23
CA ALA A 471 10.97 -32.62 -26.21
C ALA A 471 11.32 -32.16 -27.63
#